data_AF-A0A7K2M643-F1
#
_entry.id   AF-A0A7K2M643-F1
#
_cell.length_a   1.000
_cell.length_b   1.000
_cell.length_c   1.000
_cell.angle_alpha   90.00
_cell.angle_beta   90.00
_cell.angle_gamma   90.00
#
_symmetry.space_group_name_H-M   'P 1'
#
loop_
_entity.id
_entity.type
_entity.pdbx_description
1 polymer ?
#
loop_
_entity_poly.entity_id
_entity_poly.type
_entity_poly.pdbx_seq_one_letter_code
_entity_poly.pdbx_strand_id
1 'polypeptide(L)'
;MTTDTPARLLQLLSLLQTPREWPGGELAERLGVSRRTVRRDIDRLRELGYPVQATMGADGGYRLVAGKAMPPLVLDDEEAVAIAVGLRAGAGHAIEGVDEASVRALAKLEQVLPARLRHRVATLQAATTPLTSGDGASVAPETLTVMASAVAGRERLRFAYRAGDGTGTRRVTEPYRLVSTGRRWYLVAYDLDRADWRTFRVDRVSEPFATGARFAPRELPTGSAAEYLRRSVYQRHQETYTLGVTFAAPAEAVAGRLPAWFGAPEPLDGG
;
A
#
# COMPACT_ATOMS: atom_id res chain seq x y z
N MET A 1 -4.62 20.08 41.11
CA MET A 1 -4.44 20.80 39.84
C MET A 1 -3.06 20.46 39.31
N THR A 2 -2.95 19.39 38.53
CA THR A 2 -1.67 18.91 37.97
C THR A 2 -1.29 19.78 36.78
N THR A 3 -0.49 20.81 37.04
CA THR A 3 0.19 21.64 36.03
C THR A 3 1.37 20.87 35.43
N ASP A 4 1.12 19.75 34.77
CA ASP A 4 2.18 19.08 34.02
C ASP A 4 2.08 19.49 32.54
N THR A 5 2.85 20.52 32.19
CA THR A 5 2.88 21.12 30.85
C THR A 5 3.16 20.09 29.74
N PRO A 6 4.05 19.08 29.93
CA PRO A 6 4.25 18.00 28.96
C PRO A 6 2.98 17.16 28.72
N ALA A 7 2.30 16.72 29.79
CA ALA A 7 1.07 15.92 29.67
C ALA A 7 -0.02 16.66 28.89
N ARG A 8 -0.19 17.97 29.17
CA ARG A 8 -1.15 18.82 28.47
C ARG A 8 -0.80 19.02 26.99
N LEU A 9 0.48 19.18 26.66
CA LEU A 9 0.93 19.30 25.27
C LEU A 9 0.67 18.01 24.48
N LEU A 10 0.91 16.84 25.08
CA LEU A 10 0.59 15.55 24.47
C LEU A 10 -0.92 15.37 24.25
N GLN A 11 -1.73 15.79 25.24
CA GLN A 11 -3.18 15.73 25.13
C GLN A 11 -3.71 16.70 24.05
N LEU A 12 -3.16 17.92 23.96
CA LEU A 12 -3.47 18.88 22.89
C LEU A 12 -3.09 18.30 21.52
N LEU A 13 -1.91 17.69 21.40
CA LEU A 13 -1.46 17.07 20.15
C LEU A 13 -2.40 15.94 19.71
N SER A 14 -2.80 15.06 20.64
CA SER A 14 -3.74 13.97 20.36
C SER A 14 -5.10 14.49 19.85
N LEU A 15 -5.63 15.58 20.42
CA LEU A 15 -6.87 16.20 19.92
C LEU A 15 -6.69 16.71 18.47
N LEU A 16 -5.58 17.39 18.19
CA LEU A 16 -5.30 17.97 16.88
C LEU A 16 -5.02 16.94 15.78
N GLN A 17 -4.74 15.67 16.14
CA GLN A 17 -4.57 14.57 15.18
C GLN A 17 -5.88 14.07 14.57
N THR A 18 -7.03 14.42 15.15
CA THR A 18 -8.33 14.15 14.53
C THR A 18 -8.51 15.06 13.30
N PRO A 19 -8.97 14.56 12.14
CA PRO A 19 -9.10 15.34 10.89
C PRO A 19 -10.28 16.32 10.92
N ARG A 20 -10.26 17.29 11.84
CA ARG A 20 -11.23 18.38 11.99
C ARG A 20 -10.56 19.67 12.46
N GLU A 21 -11.26 20.79 12.32
CA GLU A 21 -10.84 22.06 12.93
C GLU A 21 -11.36 22.14 14.37
N TRP A 22 -10.50 22.61 15.28
CA TRP A 22 -10.78 22.68 16.71
C TRP A 22 -10.90 24.14 17.19
N PRO A 23 -12.11 24.61 17.56
CA PRO A 23 -12.27 25.92 18.15
C PRO A 23 -11.41 26.07 19.41
N GLY A 24 -10.74 27.21 19.56
CA GLY A 24 -9.88 27.44 20.73
C GLY A 24 -10.62 27.39 22.08
N GLY A 25 -11.93 27.67 22.07
CA GLY A 25 -12.79 27.51 23.24
C GLY A 25 -13.02 26.04 23.62
N GLU A 26 -13.30 25.19 22.64
CA GLU A 26 -13.51 23.74 22.87
C GLU A 26 -12.23 23.07 23.39
N LEU A 27 -11.07 23.43 22.83
CA LEU A 27 -9.77 22.95 23.32
C LEU A 27 -9.52 23.38 24.77
N ALA A 28 -9.88 24.63 25.12
CA ALA A 28 -9.72 25.15 26.46
C ALA A 28 -10.57 24.38 27.48
N GLU A 29 -11.83 24.09 27.14
CA GLU A 29 -12.73 23.29 27.96
C GLU A 29 -12.20 21.86 28.15
N ARG A 30 -11.83 21.18 27.07
CA ARG A 30 -11.34 19.78 27.14
C ARG A 30 -10.01 19.64 27.88
N LEU A 31 -9.13 20.63 27.76
CA LEU A 31 -7.83 20.64 28.44
C LEU A 31 -7.91 21.23 29.86
N GLY A 32 -9.07 21.78 30.27
CA GLY A 32 -9.25 22.41 31.58
C GLY A 32 -8.38 23.65 31.80
N VAL A 33 -8.11 24.43 30.73
CA VAL A 33 -7.21 25.60 30.78
C VAL A 33 -7.81 26.80 30.06
N SER A 34 -7.20 27.98 30.21
CA SER A 34 -7.66 29.19 29.51
C SER A 34 -7.37 29.14 28.01
N ARG A 35 -8.14 29.87 27.19
CA ARG A 35 -7.86 30.07 25.75
C ARG A 35 -6.46 30.66 25.50
N ARG A 36 -5.96 31.50 26.42
CA ARG A 36 -4.60 32.06 26.37
C ARG A 36 -3.55 30.96 26.53
N THR A 37 -3.80 30.01 27.43
CA THR A 37 -2.92 28.85 27.64
C THR A 37 -2.91 27.95 26.41
N VAL A 38 -4.07 27.66 25.81
CA VAL A 38 -4.16 26.89 24.55
C VAL A 38 -3.33 27.55 23.46
N ARG A 39 -3.45 28.87 23.25
CA ARG A 39 -2.65 29.59 22.25
C ARG A 39 -1.14 29.45 22.51
N ARG A 40 -0.71 29.57 23.78
CA ARG A 40 0.69 29.37 24.15
C ARG A 40 1.18 27.94 23.91
N ASP A 41 0.34 26.94 24.19
CA ASP A 41 0.66 25.53 23.97
C ASP A 41 0.70 25.20 22.46
N ILE A 42 -0.16 25.80 21.64
CA ILE A 42 -0.13 25.73 20.16
C ILE A 42 1.18 26.29 19.62
N ASP A 43 1.60 27.45 20.09
CA ASP A 43 2.86 28.07 19.66
C ASP A 43 4.06 27.20 20.06
N ARG A 44 3.99 26.56 21.24
CA ARG A 44 5.01 25.62 21.68
C ARG A 44 5.06 24.34 20.83
N LEU A 45 3.91 23.83 20.38
CA LEU A 45 3.87 22.73 19.40
C LEU A 45 4.51 23.16 18.06
N ARG A 46 4.27 24.39 17.60
CA ARG A 46 4.92 24.93 16.38
C ARG A 46 6.43 25.02 16.52
N GLU A 47 6.93 25.49 17.66
CA GLU A 47 8.36 25.52 17.98
C GLU A 47 8.99 24.11 17.97
N LEU A 48 8.23 23.10 18.38
CA LEU A 48 8.63 21.68 18.33
C LEU A 48 8.50 21.06 16.92
N GLY A 49 8.15 21.84 15.91
CA GLY A 49 8.07 21.40 14.51
C GLY A 49 6.72 20.83 14.08
N TYR A 50 5.67 20.92 14.92
CA TYR A 50 4.33 20.49 14.55
C TYR A 50 3.62 21.61 13.75
N PRO A 51 3.23 21.37 12.49
CA PRO A 51 2.59 22.38 11.65
C PRO A 51 1.11 22.55 12.02
N VAL A 52 0.83 23.44 12.97
CA VAL A 52 -0.55 23.77 13.36
C VAL A 52 -1.01 25.04 12.65
N GLN A 53 -2.01 24.91 11.78
CA GLN A 53 -2.69 26.05 11.16
C GLN A 53 -3.81 26.58 12.04
N ALA A 54 -4.05 27.88 11.96
CA ALA A 54 -5.19 28.54 12.59
C ALA A 54 -6.05 29.19 11.50
N THR A 55 -7.33 28.85 11.45
CA THR A 55 -8.31 29.51 10.59
C THR A 55 -8.95 30.66 11.38
N MET A 56 -9.04 31.85 10.79
CA MET A 56 -9.68 33.02 11.41
C MET A 56 -11.16 33.08 11.01
N GLY A 57 -12.05 33.44 11.94
CA GLY A 57 -13.49 33.55 11.70
C GLY A 57 -14.34 33.21 12.94
N ALA A 58 -15.67 33.33 12.83
CA ALA A 58 -16.59 32.98 13.92
C ALA A 58 -16.47 31.50 14.34
N ASP A 59 -16.20 30.62 13.37
CA ASP A 59 -15.93 29.18 13.55
C ASP A 59 -14.42 28.84 13.47
N GLY A 60 -13.55 29.85 13.62
CA GLY A 60 -12.11 29.69 13.46
C GLY A 60 -11.48 28.71 14.46
N GLY A 61 -10.70 27.75 13.97
CA GLY A 61 -10.11 26.69 14.78
C GLY A 61 -8.65 26.39 14.46
N TYR A 62 -8.07 25.51 15.26
CA TYR A 62 -6.73 24.96 15.07
C TYR A 62 -6.82 23.57 14.44
N ARG A 63 -5.89 23.26 13.54
CA ARG A 63 -5.77 21.93 12.94
C ARG A 63 -4.31 21.62 12.64
N LEU A 64 -3.91 20.36 12.85
CA LEU A 64 -2.62 19.86 12.39
C LEU A 64 -2.68 19.63 10.87
N VAL A 65 -1.70 20.16 10.13
CA VAL A 65 -1.60 19.92 8.67
C VAL A 65 -0.41 19.04 8.33
N ALA A 66 -0.35 18.56 7.08
CA ALA A 66 0.82 17.80 6.63
C ALA A 66 2.08 18.71 6.65
N GLY A 67 3.11 18.28 7.40
CA GLY A 67 4.42 18.93 7.49
C GLY A 67 5.49 18.24 6.66
N LYS A 68 6.75 18.67 6.79
CA LYS A 68 7.90 18.05 6.10
C LYS A 68 8.29 16.67 6.67
N ALA A 69 7.89 16.37 7.91
CA ALA A 69 8.12 15.09 8.58
C ALA A 69 6.85 14.62 9.28
N MET A 70 6.71 13.31 9.46
CA MET A 70 5.60 12.71 10.19
C MET A 70 5.75 13.00 11.70
N PRO A 71 4.78 13.67 12.35
CA PRO A 71 4.80 13.84 13.79
C PRO A 71 4.61 12.50 14.52
N PRO A 72 5.01 12.36 15.80
CA PRO A 72 4.65 11.23 16.66
C PRO A 72 3.14 10.96 16.60
N LEU A 73 2.75 9.78 16.12
CA LEU A 73 1.36 9.36 16.00
C LEU A 73 0.91 8.75 17.33
N VAL A 74 -0.22 9.22 17.86
CA VAL A 74 -0.94 8.50 18.90
C VAL A 74 -1.82 7.49 18.17
N LEU A 75 -1.55 6.21 18.38
CA LEU A 75 -2.30 5.11 17.78
C LEU A 75 -3.21 4.50 18.83
N ASP A 76 -4.45 4.21 18.46
CA ASP A 76 -5.28 3.32 19.26
C ASP A 76 -4.86 1.84 19.09
N ASP A 77 -5.50 0.98 19.88
CA ASP A 77 -5.20 -0.44 19.90
C ASP A 77 -5.44 -1.13 18.55
N GLU A 78 -6.48 -0.73 17.82
CA GLU A 78 -6.89 -1.32 16.54
C GLU A 78 -5.98 -0.85 15.41
N GLU A 79 -5.66 0.44 15.39
CA GLU A 79 -4.72 1.08 14.48
C GLU A 79 -3.34 0.46 14.60
N ALA A 80 -2.85 0.25 15.83
CA ALA A 80 -1.55 -0.34 16.06
C ALA A 80 -1.46 -1.79 15.59
N VAL A 81 -2.52 -2.58 15.78
CA VAL A 81 -2.61 -3.95 15.24
C VAL A 81 -2.68 -3.94 13.71
N ALA A 82 -3.47 -3.05 13.12
CA ALA A 82 -3.60 -2.92 11.66
C ALA A 82 -2.28 -2.54 10.99
N ILE A 83 -1.54 -1.58 11.58
CA ILE A 83 -0.21 -1.18 11.11
C ILE A 83 0.77 -2.35 11.23
N ALA A 84 0.78 -3.06 12.36
CA ALA A 84 1.68 -4.20 12.55
C ALA A 84 1.44 -5.32 11.52
N VAL A 85 0.17 -5.64 11.24
CA VAL A 85 -0.23 -6.62 10.21
C VAL A 85 0.14 -6.11 8.82
N GLY A 86 -0.09 -4.83 8.53
CA GLY A 86 0.25 -4.20 7.25
C GLY A 86 1.75 -4.18 6.98
N LEU A 87 2.57 -3.86 7.98
CA LEU A 87 4.04 -3.90 7.88
C LEU A 87 4.54 -5.33 7.65
N ARG A 88 3.95 -6.33 8.31
CA ARG A 88 4.30 -7.74 8.10
C ARG A 88 3.91 -8.24 6.71
N ALA A 89 2.74 -7.85 6.20
CA ALA A 89 2.30 -8.17 4.85
C ALA A 89 3.17 -7.44 3.81
N GLY A 90 3.54 -6.19 4.08
CA GLY A 90 4.44 -5.37 3.27
C GLY A 90 5.83 -5.98 3.14
N ALA A 91 6.38 -6.53 4.23
CA ALA A 91 7.66 -7.26 4.26
C ALA A 91 7.67 -8.58 3.47
N GLY A 92 6.52 -8.99 2.91
CA GLY A 92 6.40 -10.12 1.99
C GLY A 92 6.33 -9.70 0.51
N HIS A 93 6.26 -8.40 0.22
CA HIS A 93 6.24 -7.88 -1.14
C HIS A 93 7.67 -7.63 -1.62
N ALA A 94 7.95 -7.93 -2.89
CA ALA A 94 9.26 -7.70 -3.47
C ALA A 94 9.51 -6.20 -3.76
N ILE A 95 9.63 -5.38 -2.73
CA ILE A 95 10.04 -3.97 -2.84
C ILE A 95 11.38 -3.83 -2.10
N GLU A 96 12.41 -3.42 -2.84
CA GLU A 96 13.78 -3.35 -2.33
C GLU A 96 13.88 -2.33 -1.18
N GLY A 97 14.46 -2.73 -0.04
CA GLY A 97 14.58 -1.87 1.14
C GLY A 97 13.30 -1.65 1.96
N VAL A 98 12.11 -1.98 1.44
CA VAL A 98 10.86 -1.94 2.23
C VAL A 98 10.79 -3.09 3.22
N ASP A 99 11.41 -4.24 2.94
CA ASP A 99 11.50 -5.32 3.92
C ASP A 99 12.26 -4.86 5.17
N GLU A 100 13.44 -4.25 4.99
CA GLU A 100 14.22 -3.69 6.10
C GLU A 100 13.52 -2.53 6.80
N ALA A 101 12.92 -1.61 6.03
CA ALA A 101 12.18 -0.48 6.60
C ALA A 101 10.93 -0.94 7.36
N SER A 102 10.22 -1.96 6.86
CA SER A 102 9.03 -2.54 7.49
C SER A 102 9.41 -3.31 8.75
N VAL A 103 10.50 -4.09 8.72
CA VAL A 103 11.04 -4.76 9.92
C VAL A 103 11.48 -3.74 10.96
N ARG A 104 12.19 -2.68 10.55
CA ARG A 104 12.63 -1.61 11.47
C ARG A 104 11.46 -0.81 12.04
N ALA A 105 10.44 -0.53 11.24
CA ALA A 105 9.22 0.15 11.69
C ALA A 105 8.41 -0.74 12.64
N LEU A 106 8.30 -2.03 12.33
CA LEU A 106 7.64 -3.01 13.19
C LEU A 106 8.37 -3.16 14.53
N ALA A 107 9.70 -3.24 14.51
CA ALA A 107 10.50 -3.27 15.73
C ALA A 107 10.31 -2.01 16.59
N LYS A 108 10.27 -0.83 15.96
CA LYS A 108 9.96 0.44 16.65
C LYS A 108 8.55 0.44 17.25
N LEU A 109 7.57 -0.11 16.53
CA LEU A 109 6.20 -0.24 17.02
C LEU A 109 6.12 -1.21 18.21
N GLU A 110 6.72 -2.39 18.11
CA GLU A 110 6.74 -3.40 19.18
C GLU A 110 7.39 -2.91 20.47
N GLN A 111 8.40 -2.03 20.37
CA GLN A 111 9.03 -1.38 21.52
C GLN A 111 8.07 -0.51 22.34
N VAL A 112 7.12 0.15 21.68
CA VAL A 112 6.17 1.08 22.33
C VAL A 112 4.81 0.44 22.62
N LEU A 113 4.52 -0.74 22.06
CA LEU A 113 3.27 -1.47 22.31
C LEU A 113 3.17 -1.98 23.76
N PRO A 114 2.01 -1.79 24.43
CA PRO A 114 1.68 -2.48 25.68
C PRO A 114 1.74 -4.01 25.53
N ALA A 115 2.12 -4.71 26.60
CA ALA A 115 2.34 -6.17 26.58
C ALA A 115 1.15 -6.97 26.00
N ARG A 116 -0.09 -6.55 26.29
CA ARG A 116 -1.32 -7.17 25.74
C ARG A 116 -1.40 -7.08 24.21
N LEU A 117 -1.04 -5.94 23.63
CA LEU A 117 -1.06 -5.73 22.18
C LEU A 117 0.12 -6.41 21.50
N ARG A 118 1.30 -6.38 22.13
CA ARG A 118 2.48 -7.09 21.64
C ARG A 118 2.21 -8.59 21.50
N HIS A 119 1.54 -9.20 22.49
CA HIS A 119 1.15 -10.61 22.41
C HIS A 119 0.15 -10.87 21.27
N ARG A 120 -0.90 -10.04 21.15
CA ARG A 120 -1.89 -10.16 20.08
C ARG A 120 -1.29 -10.02 18.68
N VAL A 121 -0.36 -9.08 18.49
CA VAL A 121 0.40 -8.88 17.25
C VAL A 121 1.30 -10.09 16.98
N ALA A 122 2.07 -10.56 17.96
CA ALA A 122 2.95 -11.72 17.80
C ALA A 122 2.18 -13.00 17.46
N THR A 123 1.03 -13.25 18.08
CA THR A 123 0.16 -14.40 17.78
C THR A 123 -0.38 -14.32 16.35
N LEU A 124 -0.83 -13.15 15.89
CA LEU A 124 -1.28 -12.96 14.51
C LEU A 124 -0.14 -13.16 13.50
N GLN A 125 1.06 -12.66 13.81
CA GLN A 125 2.25 -12.86 12.97
C GLN A 125 2.69 -14.33 12.92
N ALA A 126 2.65 -15.05 14.04
CA ALA A 126 2.98 -16.46 14.09
C ALA A 126 1.95 -17.32 13.33
N ALA A 127 0.69 -16.90 13.33
CA ALA A 127 -0.39 -17.55 12.61
C ALA A 127 -0.42 -17.19 11.11
N THR A 128 0.38 -16.23 10.65
CA THR A 128 0.39 -15.76 9.26
C THR A 128 1.77 -15.90 8.63
N THR A 129 1.87 -16.76 7.63
CA THR A 129 3.07 -16.84 6.79
C THR A 129 2.87 -15.92 5.58
N PRO A 130 3.63 -14.83 5.44
CA PRO A 130 3.58 -14.05 4.22
C PRO A 130 4.00 -14.95 3.07
N LEU A 131 3.15 -15.03 2.05
CA LEU A 131 3.45 -15.82 0.87
C LEU A 131 4.47 -15.05 0.03
N THR A 132 5.76 -15.17 0.36
CA THR A 132 6.90 -14.60 -0.37
C THR A 132 7.10 -15.34 -1.69
N SER A 133 6.10 -15.28 -2.55
CA SER A 133 6.15 -15.86 -3.90
C SER A 133 6.52 -14.77 -4.90
N GLY A 134 7.73 -14.21 -4.75
CA GLY A 134 8.38 -13.42 -5.78
C GLY A 134 9.47 -14.26 -6.44
N ASP A 135 9.54 -14.26 -7.76
CA ASP A 135 10.61 -14.83 -8.59
C ASP A 135 11.96 -14.10 -8.44
N GLY A 136 12.23 -13.47 -7.28
CA GLY A 136 13.40 -12.62 -7.02
C GLY A 136 13.33 -11.21 -7.61
N ALA A 137 12.23 -10.82 -8.24
CA ALA A 137 12.09 -9.50 -8.88
C ALA A 137 11.68 -8.42 -7.86
N SER A 138 12.62 -7.55 -7.45
CA SER A 138 12.36 -6.40 -6.56
C SER A 138 11.91 -5.16 -7.33
N VAL A 139 11.15 -4.28 -6.67
CA VAL A 139 10.79 -2.94 -7.14
C VAL A 139 11.44 -1.90 -6.24
N ALA A 140 12.11 -0.90 -6.79
CA ALA A 140 12.62 0.20 -5.98
C ALA A 140 11.45 1.11 -5.48
N PRO A 141 11.42 1.54 -4.20
CA PRO A 141 10.37 2.41 -3.64
C PRO A 141 10.20 3.73 -4.40
N GLU A 142 11.30 4.28 -4.91
CA GLU A 142 11.33 5.51 -5.70
C GLU A 142 10.52 5.33 -6.99
N THR A 143 10.60 4.14 -7.61
CA THR A 143 9.84 3.81 -8.83
C THR A 143 8.33 3.85 -8.57
N LEU A 144 7.88 3.23 -7.48
CA LEU A 144 6.46 3.28 -7.10
C LEU A 144 6.01 4.71 -6.77
N THR A 145 6.86 5.49 -6.10
CA THR A 145 6.56 6.87 -5.71
C THR A 145 6.38 7.77 -6.93
N VAL A 146 7.28 7.69 -7.91
CA VAL A 146 7.18 8.45 -9.17
C VAL A 146 5.91 8.07 -9.92
N MET A 147 5.61 6.78 -10.06
CA MET A 147 4.42 6.30 -10.75
C MET A 147 3.12 6.70 -10.04
N ALA A 148 3.06 6.57 -8.72
CA ALA A 148 1.90 6.96 -7.92
C ALA A 148 1.62 8.47 -8.03
N SER A 149 2.69 9.28 -8.01
CA SER A 149 2.59 10.73 -8.19
C SER A 149 2.06 11.08 -9.58
N ALA A 150 2.54 10.41 -10.64
CA ALA A 150 2.05 10.61 -12.00
C ALA A 150 0.57 10.20 -12.16
N VAL A 151 0.13 9.11 -11.53
CA VAL A 151 -1.28 8.70 -11.47
C VAL A 151 -2.13 9.78 -10.78
N ALA A 152 -1.72 10.24 -9.59
CA ALA A 152 -2.46 11.23 -8.82
C ALA A 152 -2.52 12.59 -9.54
N GLY A 153 -1.42 12.99 -10.18
CA GLY A 153 -1.29 14.24 -10.94
C GLY A 153 -1.89 14.21 -12.34
N ARG A 154 -2.37 13.05 -12.82
CA ARG A 154 -2.83 12.82 -14.20
C ARG A 154 -1.78 13.29 -15.21
N GLU A 155 -0.55 12.86 -14.97
CA GLU A 155 0.62 13.26 -15.72
C GLU A 155 1.14 12.09 -16.56
N ARG A 156 1.51 12.36 -17.82
CA ARG A 156 2.10 11.34 -18.69
C ARG A 156 3.42 10.86 -18.12
N LEU A 157 3.60 9.55 -18.17
CA LEU A 157 4.77 8.87 -17.63
C LEU A 157 5.59 8.27 -18.77
N ARG A 158 6.89 8.57 -18.78
CA ARG A 158 7.86 7.93 -19.68
C ARG A 158 8.72 6.95 -18.88
N PHE A 159 9.00 5.78 -19.45
CA PHE A 159 9.89 4.81 -18.82
C PHE A 159 10.50 3.83 -19.82
N ALA A 160 11.58 3.16 -19.44
CA ALA A 160 12.10 1.99 -20.12
C ALA A 160 11.42 0.73 -19.55
N TYR A 161 11.11 -0.23 -20.42
CA TYR A 161 10.38 -1.45 -20.08
C TYR A 161 11.00 -2.66 -20.76
N ARG A 162 11.31 -3.68 -19.96
CA ARG A 162 11.76 -4.97 -20.44
C ARG A 162 10.56 -5.90 -20.59
N ALA A 163 10.26 -6.31 -21.81
CA ALA A 163 9.20 -7.29 -22.07
C ALA A 163 9.60 -8.70 -21.61
N GLY A 164 8.65 -9.63 -21.59
CA GLY A 164 8.86 -11.00 -21.08
C GLY A 164 9.84 -11.83 -21.90
N ASP A 165 9.99 -11.49 -23.18
CA ASP A 165 10.97 -12.02 -24.13
C ASP A 165 12.38 -11.39 -23.97
N GLY A 166 12.53 -10.46 -23.02
CA GLY A 166 13.77 -9.72 -22.79
C GLY A 166 13.94 -8.46 -23.64
N THR A 167 13.02 -8.17 -24.57
CA THR A 167 13.10 -6.99 -25.44
C THR A 167 12.94 -5.70 -24.64
N GLY A 168 13.95 -4.82 -24.71
CA GLY A 168 13.90 -3.49 -24.11
C GLY A 168 13.16 -2.49 -24.99
N THR A 169 12.21 -1.76 -24.43
CA THR A 169 11.43 -0.74 -25.14
C THR A 169 11.27 0.51 -24.29
N ARG A 170 11.15 1.69 -24.91
CA ARG A 170 10.72 2.92 -24.21
C ARG A 170 9.23 3.10 -24.44
N ARG A 171 8.53 3.56 -23.41
CA ARG A 171 7.09 3.77 -23.41
C ARG A 171 6.75 5.17 -22.94
N VAL A 172 5.73 5.76 -23.55
CA VAL A 172 5.03 6.92 -23.01
C VAL A 172 3.58 6.51 -22.77
N THR A 173 3.13 6.67 -21.53
CA THR A 173 1.79 6.21 -21.13
C THR A 173 1.03 7.29 -20.39
N GLU A 174 -0.30 7.17 -20.43
CA GLU A 174 -1.23 7.89 -19.57
C GLU A 174 -1.60 6.95 -18.41
N PRO A 175 -0.95 7.07 -17.24
CA PRO A 175 -1.09 6.12 -16.14
C PRO A 175 -2.46 6.24 -15.46
N TYR A 176 -3.14 5.11 -15.26
CA TYR A 176 -4.48 5.09 -14.66
C TYR A 176 -4.48 4.65 -13.20
N ARG A 177 -3.85 3.51 -12.89
CA ARG A 177 -3.78 3.01 -11.51
C ARG A 177 -2.61 2.04 -11.31
N LEU A 178 -1.97 2.11 -10.15
CA LEU A 178 -1.14 1.04 -9.63
C LEU A 178 -2.02 0.02 -8.91
N VAL A 179 -1.78 -1.27 -9.18
CA VAL A 179 -2.53 -2.38 -8.60
C VAL A 179 -1.53 -3.39 -8.06
N SER A 180 -1.66 -3.74 -6.77
CA SER A 180 -0.94 -4.86 -6.17
C SER A 180 -1.77 -6.13 -6.28
N THR A 181 -1.14 -7.23 -6.71
CA THR A 181 -1.76 -8.57 -6.71
C THR A 181 -1.31 -9.41 -5.52
N GLY A 182 -0.77 -8.79 -4.46
CA GLY A 182 -0.20 -9.44 -3.28
C GLY A 182 1.20 -10.04 -3.47
N ARG A 183 1.63 -10.26 -4.73
CA ARG A 183 2.99 -10.73 -5.07
C ARG A 183 3.77 -9.75 -5.95
N ARG A 184 3.07 -8.99 -6.78
CA ARG A 184 3.67 -8.09 -7.79
C ARG A 184 2.84 -6.82 -7.94
N TRP A 185 3.53 -5.75 -8.35
CA TRP A 185 2.92 -4.48 -8.70
C TRP A 185 2.74 -4.36 -10.21
N TYR A 186 1.58 -3.87 -10.61
CA TYR A 186 1.26 -3.60 -12.00
C TYR A 186 0.76 -2.16 -12.17
N LEU A 187 1.20 -1.51 -13.23
CA LEU A 187 0.64 -0.25 -13.70
C LEU A 187 -0.37 -0.56 -14.82
N VAL A 188 -1.62 -0.18 -14.61
CA VAL A 188 -2.62 -0.09 -15.67
C VAL A 188 -2.50 1.29 -16.30
N ALA A 189 -2.26 1.36 -17.61
CA ALA A 189 -2.07 2.62 -18.32
C ALA A 189 -2.49 2.50 -19.79
N TYR A 190 -2.86 3.64 -20.39
CA TYR A 190 -3.04 3.73 -21.83
C TYR A 190 -1.69 4.01 -22.49
N ASP A 191 -1.22 3.11 -23.36
CA ASP A 191 0.05 3.20 -24.06
C ASP A 191 -0.13 4.05 -25.32
N LEU A 192 0.55 5.20 -25.39
CA LEU A 192 0.41 6.14 -26.51
C LEU A 192 1.07 5.62 -27.78
N ASP A 193 2.12 4.81 -27.66
CA ASP A 193 2.82 4.24 -28.82
C ASP A 193 1.98 3.13 -29.47
N ARG A 194 1.16 2.44 -28.66
CA ARG A 194 0.29 1.34 -29.11
C ARG A 194 -1.17 1.73 -29.28
N ALA A 195 -1.54 2.94 -28.88
CA ALA A 195 -2.91 3.43 -28.87
C ALA A 195 -3.91 2.47 -28.18
N ASP A 196 -3.48 1.83 -27.10
CA ASP A 196 -4.30 0.81 -26.41
C ASP A 196 -4.00 0.72 -24.90
N TRP A 197 -4.96 0.20 -24.15
CA TRP A 197 -4.81 -0.11 -22.73
C TRP A 197 -3.86 -1.28 -22.52
N ARG A 198 -2.90 -1.10 -21.60
CA ARG A 198 -1.90 -2.11 -21.27
C ARG A 198 -1.64 -2.18 -19.77
N THR A 199 -1.07 -3.32 -19.40
CA THR A 199 -0.62 -3.61 -18.03
C THR A 199 0.88 -3.84 -18.05
N PHE A 200 1.59 -3.07 -17.23
CA PHE A 200 3.04 -3.09 -17.13
C PHE A 200 3.44 -3.62 -15.76
N ARG A 201 4.26 -4.67 -15.74
CA ARG A 201 4.90 -5.17 -14.51
C ARG A 201 5.89 -4.15 -14.00
N VAL A 202 5.69 -3.63 -12.79
CA VAL A 202 6.52 -2.51 -12.28
C VAL A 202 7.97 -2.95 -12.05
N ASP A 203 8.19 -4.21 -11.67
CA ASP A 203 9.52 -4.83 -11.54
C ASP A 203 10.31 -4.92 -12.84
N ARG A 204 9.66 -4.67 -13.99
CA ARG A 204 10.29 -4.63 -15.32
C ARG A 204 10.47 -3.23 -15.87
N VAL A 205 10.18 -2.21 -15.06
CA VAL A 205 10.33 -0.81 -15.41
C VAL A 205 11.65 -0.26 -14.88
N SER A 206 12.35 0.51 -15.70
CA SER A 206 13.48 1.33 -15.29
C SER A 206 13.32 2.78 -15.76
N GLU A 207 14.02 3.69 -15.08
CA GLU A 207 14.03 5.13 -15.39
C GLU A 207 12.63 5.78 -15.52
N PRO A 208 11.72 5.61 -14.54
CA PRO A 208 10.43 6.28 -14.58
C PRO A 208 10.62 7.80 -14.52
N PHE A 209 9.97 8.51 -15.42
CA PHE A 209 10.06 9.96 -15.55
C PHE A 209 8.67 10.56 -15.79
N ALA A 210 8.20 11.35 -14.83
CA ALA A 210 6.98 12.14 -14.96
C ALA A 210 7.27 13.36 -15.85
N THR A 211 6.50 13.52 -16.93
CA THR A 211 6.86 14.43 -18.05
C THR A 211 6.40 15.89 -17.89
N GLY A 212 5.61 16.19 -16.87
CA GLY A 212 4.86 17.43 -16.67
C GLY A 212 3.61 17.57 -17.53
N ALA A 213 3.46 16.74 -18.58
CA ALA A 213 2.33 16.83 -19.51
C ALA A 213 1.08 16.17 -18.91
N ARG A 214 0.06 16.98 -18.60
CA ARG A 214 -1.22 16.48 -18.07
C ARG A 214 -2.12 15.93 -19.19
N PHE A 215 -3.01 15.00 -18.82
CA PHE A 215 -4.00 14.44 -19.74
C PHE A 215 -5.40 14.38 -19.11
N ALA A 216 -6.43 14.31 -19.97
CA ALA A 216 -7.79 14.05 -19.55
C ALA A 216 -7.97 12.55 -19.30
N PRO A 217 -8.52 12.11 -18.15
CA PRO A 217 -8.71 10.69 -17.87
C PRO A 217 -9.53 9.99 -18.95
N ARG A 218 -9.07 8.79 -19.33
CA ARG A 218 -9.80 7.89 -20.23
C ARG A 218 -10.61 6.91 -19.41
N GLU A 219 -11.77 6.51 -19.93
CA GLU A 219 -12.55 5.42 -19.36
C GLU A 219 -11.90 4.07 -19.67
N LEU A 220 -11.81 3.21 -18.65
CA LEU A 220 -11.34 1.85 -18.83
C LEU A 220 -12.38 1.02 -19.60
N PRO A 221 -11.96 0.07 -20.45
CA PRO A 221 -12.88 -0.77 -21.21
C PRO A 221 -13.75 -1.70 -20.35
N THR A 222 -13.32 -1.95 -19.11
CA THR A 222 -14.01 -2.84 -18.17
C THR A 222 -13.91 -2.26 -16.76
N GLY A 223 -15.04 -2.25 -16.05
CA GLY A 223 -15.16 -2.12 -14.59
C GLY A 223 -13.99 -1.44 -13.86
N SER A 224 -13.43 -2.13 -12.86
CA SER A 224 -12.32 -1.59 -12.07
C SER A 224 -10.94 -1.91 -12.68
N ALA A 225 -9.91 -1.13 -12.32
CA ALA A 225 -8.52 -1.44 -12.72
C ALA A 225 -8.07 -2.83 -12.25
N ALA A 226 -8.54 -3.30 -11.09
CA ALA A 226 -8.24 -4.64 -10.59
C ALA A 226 -8.88 -5.72 -11.46
N GLU A 227 -10.10 -5.51 -11.93
CA GLU A 227 -10.81 -6.43 -12.82
C GLU A 227 -10.17 -6.47 -14.21
N TYR A 228 -9.84 -5.29 -14.77
CA TYR A 228 -9.09 -5.19 -16.02
C TYR A 228 -7.73 -5.91 -15.90
N LEU A 229 -7.00 -5.70 -14.80
CA LEU A 229 -5.74 -6.38 -14.55
C LEU A 229 -5.92 -7.89 -14.49
N ARG A 230 -6.86 -8.38 -13.67
CA ARG A 230 -7.16 -9.83 -13.57
C ARG A 230 -7.41 -10.39 -14.96
N ARG A 231 -8.31 -9.80 -15.74
CA ARG A 231 -8.59 -10.25 -17.11
C ARG A 231 -7.34 -10.25 -17.99
N SER A 232 -6.58 -9.16 -18.02
CA SER A 232 -5.40 -9.02 -18.89
C SER A 232 -4.23 -9.94 -18.51
N VAL A 233 -4.05 -10.22 -17.21
CA VAL A 233 -2.99 -11.11 -16.68
C VAL A 233 -3.41 -12.57 -16.82
N TYR A 234 -4.63 -12.93 -16.43
CA TYR A 234 -5.12 -14.31 -16.55
C TYR A 234 -5.30 -14.74 -18.02
N GLN A 235 -5.67 -13.83 -18.92
CA GLN A 235 -5.76 -14.14 -20.36
C GLN A 235 -4.39 -14.29 -21.05
N ARG A 236 -3.33 -13.62 -20.56
CA ARG A 236 -1.96 -13.78 -21.11
C ARG A 236 -1.18 -14.96 -20.55
N HIS A 237 -1.56 -15.47 -19.37
CA HIS A 237 -0.83 -16.53 -18.66
C HIS A 237 -1.44 -17.93 -18.82
N GLN A 238 -2.50 -18.10 -19.61
CA GLN A 238 -2.87 -19.43 -20.09
C GLN A 238 -2.11 -19.74 -21.39
N GLU A 239 -0.84 -20.10 -21.24
CA GLU A 239 -0.38 -21.22 -22.06
C GLU A 239 -1.02 -22.46 -21.43
N THR A 240 -2.17 -22.86 -21.97
CA THR A 240 -2.84 -24.08 -21.53
C THR A 240 -2.05 -25.24 -22.08
N TYR A 241 -1.25 -25.89 -21.24
CA TYR A 241 -0.57 -27.12 -21.59
C TYR A 241 -1.52 -28.30 -21.36
N THR A 242 -1.78 -29.09 -22.41
CA THR A 242 -2.42 -30.39 -22.25
C THR A 242 -1.33 -31.39 -21.80
N LEU A 243 -1.40 -31.82 -20.55
CA LEU A 243 -0.51 -32.82 -19.98
C LEU A 243 -1.20 -34.19 -20.02
N GLY A 244 -0.62 -35.16 -20.73
CA GLY A 244 -1.00 -36.57 -20.61
C GLY A 244 -0.20 -37.22 -19.48
N VAL A 245 -0.87 -37.80 -18.49
CA VAL A 245 -0.24 -38.54 -17.39
C VAL A 245 -0.73 -39.97 -17.42
N THR A 246 0.18 -40.91 -17.59
CA THR A 246 -0.12 -42.35 -17.53
C THR A 246 0.20 -42.87 -16.13
N PHE A 247 -0.77 -43.52 -15.51
CA PHE A 247 -0.62 -44.17 -14.22
C PHE A 247 -0.50 -45.68 -14.43
N ALA A 248 0.45 -46.33 -13.74
CA ALA A 248 0.53 -47.79 -13.69
C ALA A 248 -0.45 -48.34 -12.64
N ALA A 249 -1.73 -47.99 -12.76
CA ALA A 249 -2.81 -48.41 -11.87
C ALA A 249 -4.18 -48.29 -12.54
N PRO A 250 -5.18 -49.12 -12.15
CA PRO A 250 -6.53 -49.04 -12.70
C PRO A 250 -7.18 -47.66 -12.50
N ALA A 251 -7.94 -47.21 -13.50
CA ALA A 251 -8.59 -45.89 -13.50
C ALA A 251 -9.44 -45.63 -12.25
N GLU A 252 -10.18 -46.64 -11.75
CA GLU A 252 -10.99 -46.54 -10.53
C GLU A 252 -10.16 -46.26 -9.26
N ALA A 253 -8.96 -46.83 -9.17
CA ALA A 253 -8.07 -46.65 -8.02
C ALA A 253 -7.39 -45.26 -8.03
N VAL A 254 -7.25 -44.66 -9.22
CA VAL A 254 -6.65 -43.34 -9.42
C VAL A 254 -7.70 -42.24 -9.29
N ALA A 255 -8.93 -42.46 -9.78
CA ALA A 255 -10.01 -41.48 -9.77
C ALA A 255 -10.33 -40.93 -8.37
N GLY A 256 -10.28 -41.79 -7.34
CA GLY A 256 -10.51 -41.39 -5.95
C GLY A 256 -9.35 -40.63 -5.28
N ARG A 257 -8.20 -40.52 -5.95
CA ARG A 257 -6.98 -39.89 -5.42
C ARG A 257 -6.54 -38.65 -6.20
N LEU A 258 -7.16 -38.40 -7.36
CA LEU A 258 -6.86 -37.23 -8.15
C LEU A 258 -7.64 -36.00 -7.66
N PRO A 259 -7.00 -34.82 -7.61
CA PRO A 259 -7.71 -33.57 -7.45
C PRO A 259 -8.76 -33.38 -8.56
N ALA A 260 -9.93 -32.84 -8.22
CA ALA A 260 -11.07 -32.68 -9.12
C ALA A 260 -10.78 -31.86 -10.41
N TRP A 261 -9.67 -31.13 -10.47
CA TRP A 261 -9.25 -30.31 -11.61
C TRP A 261 -8.45 -31.07 -12.68
N PHE A 262 -8.08 -32.33 -12.46
CA PHE A 262 -7.34 -33.16 -13.43
C PHE A 262 -8.23 -33.88 -14.47
N GLY A 263 -9.56 -33.84 -14.32
CA GLY A 263 -10.48 -34.64 -15.13
C GLY A 263 -10.55 -36.11 -14.70
N ALA A 264 -11.45 -36.89 -15.32
CA ALA A 264 -11.59 -38.32 -15.04
C ALA A 264 -10.51 -39.11 -15.81
N PRO A 265 -9.76 -40.03 -15.16
CA PRO A 265 -8.81 -40.87 -15.86
C PRO A 265 -9.53 -41.86 -16.78
N GLU A 266 -9.06 -42.00 -18.02
CA GLU A 266 -9.56 -42.98 -18.98
C GLU A 266 -8.66 -44.23 -18.97
N PRO A 267 -9.23 -45.44 -19.11
CA PRO A 267 -8.43 -46.65 -19.28
C PRO A 267 -7.67 -46.60 -20.60
N LEU A 268 -6.37 -46.88 -20.57
CA LEU A 268 -5.56 -47.06 -21.77
C LEU A 268 -5.57 -48.54 -22.14
N ASP A 269 -5.77 -48.84 -23.43
CA ASP A 269 -5.77 -50.22 -23.93
C ASP A 269 -4.39 -50.87 -23.68
N GLY A 270 -4.31 -51.73 -22.65
CA GLY A 270 -3.05 -52.42 -22.31
C GLY A 270 -2.87 -52.90 -20.86
N GLY A 271 -3.72 -52.52 -19.90
CA GLY A 271 -3.70 -53.04 -18.53
C GLY A 271 -3.99 -52.00 -17.45
#